data_AF-A0A954ZVW9-F1
#
_entry.id   AF-A0A954ZVW9-F1
#
_cell.length_a   1.000
_cell.length_b   1.000
_cell.length_c   1.000
_cell.angle_alpha   90.00
_cell.angle_beta   90.00
_cell.angle_gamma   90.00
#
_symmetry.space_group_name_H-M   'P 1'
#
loop_
_entity.id
_entity.type
_entity.pdbx_description
1 polymer ?
#
loop_
_entity_poly.entity_id
_entity_poly.type
_entity_poly.pdbx_seq_one_letter_code
_entity_poly.pdbx_strand_id
1 'polypeptide(L)'
;MRTDDLDFELPSELIATKPAEPRDSSRLLVVQRSDPTRLEHRVFRELPGLLSPDDLLVFNRSRVVPARLIGERLGSGSKIEGLYLHDAPDAEGVEWIAMIKTKRAQPGKRYALHDHTGRLSDTILELVERDDSEGPGAWRVRLQTPLSSGLEVLE
;
A
#
# COMPACT_ATOMS: atom_id res chain seq x y z
N MET A 1 -22.68 5.83 13.75
CA MET A 1 -22.58 4.53 14.44
C MET A 1 -21.66 4.75 15.63
N ARG A 2 -22.10 4.39 16.83
CA ARG A 2 -21.25 4.45 18.01
C ARG A 2 -20.39 3.20 18.05
N THR A 3 -19.21 3.28 18.64
CA THR A 3 -18.33 2.11 18.83
C THR A 3 -19.01 1.03 19.66
N ASP A 4 -19.80 1.44 20.65
CA ASP A 4 -20.53 0.54 21.56
C ASP A 4 -21.56 -0.33 20.83
N ASP A 5 -22.07 0.12 19.68
CA ASP A 5 -23.04 -0.63 18.86
C ASP A 5 -22.40 -1.86 18.17
N LEU A 6 -21.06 -1.99 18.23
CA LEU A 6 -20.26 -3.05 17.63
C LEU A 6 -19.55 -3.92 18.68
N ASP A 7 -19.76 -3.66 19.96
CA ASP A 7 -19.09 -4.37 21.05
C ASP A 7 -19.74 -5.73 21.31
N PHE A 8 -18.92 -6.73 21.66
CA PHE A 8 -19.39 -8.09 21.99
C PHE A 8 -18.39 -8.79 22.93
N GLU A 9 -18.91 -9.72 23.74
CA GLU A 9 -18.07 -10.52 24.61
C GLU A 9 -17.22 -11.51 23.78
N LEU A 10 -15.91 -11.30 23.76
CA LEU A 10 -14.94 -12.20 23.11
C LEU A 10 -13.96 -12.77 24.15
N PRO A 11 -14.19 -14.00 24.65
CA PRO A 11 -13.23 -14.67 25.50
C PRO A 11 -11.87 -14.81 24.81
N SER A 12 -10.81 -14.47 25.54
CA SER A 12 -9.45 -14.38 24.99
C SER A 12 -8.91 -15.71 24.43
N GLU A 13 -9.37 -16.83 24.98
CA GLU A 13 -9.06 -18.18 24.55
C GLU A 13 -9.63 -18.53 23.17
N LEU A 14 -10.63 -17.78 22.68
CA LEU A 14 -11.19 -17.96 21.34
C LEU A 14 -10.40 -17.20 20.26
N ILE A 15 -9.41 -16.39 20.64
CA ILE A 15 -8.53 -15.69 19.70
C ILE A 15 -7.41 -16.64 19.26
N ALA A 16 -7.47 -17.07 18.01
CA ALA A 16 -6.47 -17.99 17.45
C ALA A 16 -5.07 -17.34 17.42
N THR A 17 -4.09 -18.01 18.04
CA THR A 17 -2.67 -17.59 18.03
C THR A 17 -1.84 -18.31 16.97
N LYS A 18 -2.40 -19.37 16.37
CA LYS A 18 -1.81 -20.16 15.28
C LYS A 18 -2.90 -20.51 14.28
N PRO A 19 -2.56 -20.65 12.98
CA PRO A 19 -3.52 -21.13 11.99
C PRO A 19 -3.92 -22.58 12.25
N ALA A 20 -5.09 -22.98 11.75
CA ALA A 20 -5.48 -24.39 11.65
C ALA A 20 -4.59 -25.11 10.64
N GLU A 21 -4.27 -26.39 10.88
CA GLU A 21 -3.48 -27.21 9.98
C GLU A 21 -4.21 -28.53 9.67
N PRO A 22 -4.54 -28.82 8.39
CA PRO A 22 -4.31 -27.99 7.20
C PRO A 22 -5.17 -26.72 7.19
N ARG A 23 -4.75 -25.66 6.46
CA ARG A 23 -5.41 -24.34 6.48
C ARG A 23 -6.91 -24.38 6.13
N ASP A 24 -7.31 -25.28 5.23
CA ASP A 24 -8.69 -25.48 4.79
C ASP A 24 -9.56 -26.24 5.81
N SER A 25 -8.99 -26.71 6.93
CA SER A 25 -9.72 -27.32 8.06
C SER A 25 -10.32 -26.30 9.03
N SER A 26 -10.07 -25.00 8.82
CA SER A 26 -10.68 -23.93 9.61
C SER A 26 -12.21 -23.94 9.50
N ARG A 27 -12.90 -23.52 10.57
CA ARG A 27 -14.37 -23.40 10.59
C ARG A 27 -14.80 -22.28 9.65
N LEU A 28 -15.91 -22.50 8.95
CA LEU A 28 -16.59 -21.53 8.10
C LEU A 28 -18.01 -21.30 8.64
N LEU A 29 -18.31 -20.07 9.06
CA LEU A 29 -19.68 -19.67 9.40
C LEU A 29 -20.34 -19.06 8.15
N VAL A 30 -21.40 -19.67 7.68
CA VAL A 30 -22.20 -19.15 6.55
C VAL A 30 -23.42 -18.43 7.11
N VAL A 31 -23.56 -17.16 6.75
CA VAL A 31 -24.68 -16.30 7.17
C VAL A 31 -25.48 -15.88 5.95
N GLN A 32 -26.77 -16.22 5.91
CA GLN A 32 -27.66 -15.79 4.84
C GLN A 32 -28.10 -14.35 5.10
N ARG A 33 -27.69 -13.41 4.24
CA ARG A 33 -28.02 -11.98 4.42
C ARG A 33 -29.52 -11.69 4.39
N SER A 34 -30.28 -12.45 3.60
CA SER A 34 -31.74 -12.32 3.49
C SER A 34 -32.48 -12.88 4.69
N ASP A 35 -31.85 -13.76 5.48
CA ASP A 35 -32.40 -14.35 6.70
C ASP A 35 -31.28 -14.56 7.73
N PRO A 36 -31.01 -13.55 8.57
CA PRO A 36 -29.93 -13.60 9.56
C PRO A 36 -30.10 -14.69 10.63
N THR A 37 -31.29 -15.30 10.75
CA THR A 37 -31.53 -16.42 11.68
C THR A 37 -30.98 -17.74 11.15
N ARG A 38 -30.73 -17.81 9.84
CA ARG A 38 -30.18 -18.98 9.17
C ARG A 38 -28.65 -18.93 9.18
N LEU A 39 -28.08 -19.64 10.16
CA LEU A 39 -26.65 -19.85 10.33
C LEU A 39 -26.29 -21.29 9.97
N GLU A 40 -25.28 -21.48 9.12
CA GLU A 40 -24.72 -22.81 8.84
C GLU A 40 -23.27 -22.89 9.32
N HIS A 41 -22.93 -23.94 10.04
CA HIS A 41 -21.57 -24.24 10.45
C HIS A 41 -20.96 -25.26 9.49
N ARG A 42 -19.87 -24.89 8.84
CA ARG A 42 -19.14 -25.72 7.87
C ARG A 42 -17.63 -25.69 8.13
N VAL A 43 -16.88 -26.36 7.27
CA VAL A 43 -15.42 -26.30 7.21
C VAL A 43 -15.01 -25.60 5.91
N PHE A 44 -13.93 -24.81 5.93
CA PHE A 44 -13.55 -23.92 4.82
C PHE A 44 -13.35 -24.68 3.50
N ARG A 45 -12.89 -25.93 3.55
CA ARG A 45 -12.77 -26.79 2.35
C ARG A 45 -14.07 -27.06 1.60
N GLU A 46 -15.22 -26.83 2.23
CA GLU A 46 -16.55 -26.94 1.61
C GLU A 46 -16.96 -25.67 0.83
N LEU A 47 -16.17 -24.59 0.92
CA LEU A 47 -16.45 -23.31 0.24
C LEU A 47 -16.79 -23.48 -1.26
N PRO A 48 -16.12 -24.33 -2.06
CA PRO A 48 -16.49 -24.51 -3.46
C PRO A 48 -17.93 -24.97 -3.67
N GLY A 49 -18.53 -25.70 -2.72
CA GLY A 49 -19.92 -26.14 -2.78
C GLY A 49 -20.94 -25.03 -2.47
N LEU A 50 -20.49 -23.85 -2.04
CA LEU A 50 -21.33 -22.68 -1.78
C LEU A 50 -21.34 -21.70 -2.97
N LEU A 51 -20.47 -21.91 -3.97
CA LEU A 51 -20.29 -21.03 -5.11
C LEU A 51 -21.01 -21.57 -6.34
N SER A 52 -21.49 -20.67 -7.18
CA SER A 52 -21.97 -20.98 -8.53
C SER A 52 -20.81 -20.94 -9.53
N PRO A 53 -20.89 -21.65 -10.67
CA PRO A 53 -19.85 -21.64 -11.69
C PRO A 53 -19.46 -20.25 -12.22
N ASP A 54 -20.38 -19.29 -12.17
CA ASP A 54 -20.18 -17.93 -12.68
C ASP A 54 -19.74 -16.92 -11.59
N ASP A 55 -19.46 -17.39 -10.37
CA ASP A 55 -18.98 -16.51 -9.29
C ASP A 55 -17.51 -16.11 -9.47
N LEU A 56 -17.20 -14.84 -9.22
CA LEU A 56 -15.84 -14.32 -9.24
C LEU A 56 -15.25 -14.26 -7.82
N LEU A 57 -14.15 -14.98 -7.61
CA LEU A 57 -13.32 -14.84 -6.41
C LEU A 57 -12.22 -13.81 -6.64
N VAL A 58 -12.32 -12.68 -5.95
CA VAL A 58 -11.29 -11.63 -5.95
C VAL A 58 -10.37 -11.83 -4.76
N PHE A 59 -9.11 -12.14 -5.03
CA PHE A 59 -8.08 -12.31 -3.99
C PHE A 59 -7.19 -11.07 -3.91
N ASN A 60 -6.95 -10.57 -2.70
CA ASN A 60 -5.93 -9.56 -2.47
C ASN A 60 -4.55 -10.23 -2.44
N ARG A 61 -3.70 -9.86 -3.40
CA ARG A 61 -2.27 -10.19 -3.38
C ARG A 61 -1.48 -8.94 -2.98
N SER A 62 -1.11 -8.85 -1.71
CA SER A 62 -0.28 -7.74 -1.22
C SER A 62 1.18 -7.91 -1.67
N ARG A 63 1.73 -6.91 -2.36
CA ARG A 63 3.16 -6.83 -2.74
C ARG A 63 3.79 -5.66 -1.98
N VAL A 64 4.91 -5.91 -1.30
CA VAL A 64 5.71 -4.82 -0.72
C VAL A 64 6.64 -4.32 -1.81
N VAL A 65 6.45 -3.07 -2.25
CA VAL A 65 7.37 -2.41 -3.16
C VAL A 65 8.37 -1.60 -2.32
N PRO A 66 9.70 -1.76 -2.49
CA PRO A 66 10.69 -0.89 -1.86
C PRO A 66 10.62 0.49 -2.52
N ALA A 67 9.64 1.28 -2.08
CA ALA A 67 9.24 2.53 -2.67
C ALA A 67 9.67 3.75 -1.83
N ARG A 68 10.42 3.53 -0.75
CA ARG A 68 10.80 4.60 0.18
C ARG A 68 11.95 5.42 -0.39
N LEU A 69 11.70 6.71 -0.53
CA LEU A 69 12.66 7.71 -0.99
C LEU A 69 13.17 8.49 0.22
N ILE A 70 14.47 8.62 0.37
CA ILE A 70 15.10 9.47 1.39
C ILE A 70 16.05 10.40 0.66
N GLY A 71 16.10 11.66 1.05
CA GLY A 71 17.02 12.60 0.42
C GLY A 71 17.17 13.91 1.15
N GLU A 72 17.91 14.81 0.53
CA GLU A 72 18.27 16.11 1.08
C GLU A 72 18.09 17.22 0.05
N ARG A 73 17.53 18.34 0.49
CA ARG A 73 17.29 19.49 -0.40
C ARG A 73 18.61 20.06 -0.89
N LEU A 74 18.73 20.25 -2.20
CA LEU A 74 19.87 20.95 -2.78
C LEU A 74 19.99 22.36 -2.19
N GLY A 75 21.19 22.70 -1.72
CA GLY A 75 21.50 23.96 -1.04
C GLY A 75 21.27 23.95 0.47
N SER A 76 20.05 23.64 0.95
CA SER A 76 19.73 23.77 2.39
C SER A 76 19.93 22.50 3.22
N GLY A 77 20.20 21.34 2.60
CA GLY A 77 20.42 20.06 3.30
C GLY A 77 19.20 19.54 4.07
N SER A 78 18.02 20.14 3.83
CA SER A 78 16.81 19.80 4.58
C SER A 78 16.27 18.45 4.12
N LYS A 79 15.99 17.54 5.06
CA LYS A 79 15.56 16.18 4.74
C LYS A 79 14.20 16.13 4.05
N ILE A 80 14.07 15.17 3.15
CA ILE A 80 12.82 14.71 2.55
C ILE A 80 12.69 13.21 2.77
N GLU A 81 11.46 12.78 2.98
CA GLU A 81 11.07 11.38 2.93
C GLU A 81 9.90 11.26 1.97
N GLY A 82 9.90 10.23 1.13
CA GLY A 82 8.84 9.97 0.18
C GLY A 82 8.49 8.49 0.07
N LEU A 83 7.33 8.21 -0.48
CA LEU A 83 6.88 6.87 -0.85
C LEU A 83 6.37 6.92 -2.29
N TYR A 84 7.06 6.23 -3.20
CA TYR A 84 6.59 6.00 -4.55
C TYR A 84 5.25 5.24 -4.52
N LEU A 85 4.28 5.69 -5.31
CA LEU A 85 2.98 5.03 -5.47
C LEU A 85 2.93 4.32 -6.82
N HIS A 86 3.08 5.07 -7.91
CA HIS A 86 3.09 4.56 -9.29
C HIS A 86 3.70 5.60 -10.25
N ASP A 87 3.95 5.22 -11.49
CA ASP A 87 4.35 6.14 -12.57
C ASP A 87 3.23 7.15 -12.86
N ALA A 88 3.60 8.40 -13.13
CA ALA A 88 2.63 9.43 -13.48
C ALA A 88 2.08 9.18 -14.89
N PRO A 89 0.75 9.26 -15.09
CA PRO A 89 0.17 9.14 -16.42
C PRO A 89 0.65 10.27 -17.34
N ASP A 90 0.75 9.97 -18.64
CA ASP A 90 1.09 10.93 -19.70
C ASP A 90 2.43 11.67 -19.51
N ALA A 91 3.40 11.05 -18.82
CA ALA A 91 4.70 11.65 -18.58
C ALA A 91 5.63 11.57 -19.80
N GLU A 92 6.18 12.71 -20.23
CA GLU A 92 7.32 12.79 -21.15
C GLU A 92 8.63 12.67 -20.35
N GLY A 93 8.85 11.53 -19.67
CA GLY A 93 10.04 11.28 -18.86
C GLY A 93 9.80 10.37 -17.65
N VAL A 94 10.76 10.33 -16.72
CA VAL A 94 10.62 9.57 -15.46
C VAL A 94 9.91 10.45 -14.43
N GLU A 95 8.58 10.40 -14.45
CA GLU A 95 7.74 11.08 -13.47
C GLU A 95 6.90 10.08 -12.70
N TRP A 96 6.76 10.34 -11.40
CA TRP A 96 6.07 9.47 -10.47
C TRP A 96 5.03 10.24 -9.69
N ILE A 97 4.02 9.52 -9.21
CA ILE A 97 3.22 9.97 -8.08
C ILE A 97 3.86 9.40 -6.81
N ALA A 98 4.18 10.29 -5.87
CA ALA A 98 4.78 9.91 -4.60
C ALA A 98 4.15 10.71 -3.45
N MET A 99 3.94 10.05 -2.30
CA MET A 99 3.66 10.77 -1.07
C MET A 99 4.93 11.43 -0.56
N ILE A 100 4.90 12.72 -0.28
CA ILE A 100 6.06 13.51 0.12
C ILE A 100 5.88 14.10 1.52
N LYS A 101 6.83 13.80 2.40
CA LYS A 101 6.95 14.39 3.72
C LYS A 101 8.16 15.31 3.78
N THR A 102 7.89 16.62 3.85
CA THR A 102 8.92 17.63 4.09
C THR A 102 8.33 18.87 4.78
N LYS A 103 9.16 19.65 5.48
CA LYS A 103 8.71 20.85 6.23
C LYS A 103 8.15 21.95 5.33
N ARG A 104 8.62 22.06 4.08
CA ARG A 104 8.16 23.07 3.12
C ARG A 104 8.13 22.50 1.71
N ALA A 105 7.05 21.82 1.34
CA ALA A 105 6.86 21.28 0.00
C ALA A 105 6.34 22.39 -0.95
N GLN A 106 7.07 22.67 -2.04
CA GLN A 106 6.71 23.66 -3.06
C GLN A 106 7.20 23.17 -4.44
N PRO A 107 6.48 23.48 -5.53
CA PRO A 107 6.93 23.23 -6.90
C PRO A 107 8.35 23.75 -7.17
N GLY A 108 9.11 23.04 -8.00
CA GLY A 108 10.48 23.35 -8.40
C GLY A 108 11.55 23.05 -7.34
N LYS A 109 11.17 22.56 -6.15
CA LYS A 109 12.16 22.14 -5.14
C LYS A 109 12.82 20.83 -5.54
N ARG A 110 14.15 20.82 -5.46
CA ARG A 110 15.01 19.70 -5.85
C ARG A 110 15.73 19.09 -4.66
N TYR A 111 15.81 17.77 -4.65
CA TYR A 111 16.38 16.95 -3.59
C TYR A 111 17.30 15.90 -4.19
N ALA A 112 18.50 15.73 -3.64
CA ALA A 112 19.36 14.60 -3.96
C ALA A 112 18.92 13.39 -3.13
N LEU A 113 18.64 12.27 -3.78
CA LEU A 113 18.18 11.04 -3.13
C LEU A 113 19.36 10.22 -2.61
N HIS A 114 19.10 9.45 -1.56
CA HIS A 114 20.01 8.45 -1.04
C HIS A 114 19.93 7.18 -1.88
N ASP A 115 21.08 6.54 -2.13
CA ASP A 115 21.17 5.22 -2.74
C ASP A 115 20.76 4.11 -1.76
N HIS A 116 20.79 2.85 -2.21
CA HIS A 116 20.46 1.70 -1.38
C HIS A 116 21.42 1.47 -0.20
N THR A 117 22.57 2.16 -0.16
CA THR A 117 23.54 2.14 0.95
C THR A 117 23.31 3.28 1.94
N GLY A 118 22.38 4.19 1.66
CA GLY A 118 22.09 5.37 2.47
C GLY A 118 23.01 6.56 2.20
N ARG A 119 23.76 6.57 1.09
CA ARG A 119 24.62 7.69 0.69
C ARG A 119 23.92 8.58 -0.31
N LEU A 120 24.19 9.89 -0.29
CA LEU A 120 23.69 10.79 -1.31
C LEU A 120 24.17 10.34 -2.70
N SER A 121 23.21 10.18 -3.60
CA SER A 121 23.42 9.83 -5.01
C SER A 121 23.32 11.07 -5.90
N ASP A 122 23.60 10.87 -7.18
CA ASP A 122 23.39 11.79 -8.30
C ASP A 122 21.93 11.81 -8.81
N THR A 123 21.04 11.02 -8.22
CA THR A 123 19.62 11.06 -8.54
C THR A 123 18.96 12.29 -7.91
N ILE A 124 18.44 13.17 -8.75
CA ILE A 124 17.71 14.36 -8.32
C ILE A 124 16.20 14.17 -8.51
N LEU A 125 15.46 14.34 -7.42
CA LEU A 125 14.01 14.41 -7.38
C LEU A 125 13.55 15.88 -7.32
N GLU A 126 12.70 16.26 -8.26
CA GLU A 126 12.05 17.56 -8.33
C GLU A 126 10.56 17.44 -8.01
N LEU A 127 10.05 18.31 -7.13
CA LEU A 127 8.61 18.43 -6.90
C LEU A 127 7.98 19.23 -8.05
N VAL A 128 7.10 18.62 -8.85
CA VAL A 128 6.44 19.27 -9.98
C VAL A 128 5.19 19.98 -9.50
N GLU A 129 4.22 19.22 -8.98
CA GLU A 129 2.95 19.75 -8.49
C GLU A 129 2.34 18.83 -7.43
N ARG A 130 1.35 19.34 -6.70
CA ARG A 130 0.58 18.52 -5.77
C ARG A 130 -0.48 17.77 -6.55
N ASP A 131 -0.66 16.51 -6.20
CA ASP A 131 -1.73 15.67 -6.73
C ASP A 131 -2.51 15.10 -5.55
N ASP A 132 -3.51 15.84 -5.07
CA ASP A 132 -4.32 15.42 -3.92
C ASP A 132 -5.35 14.33 -4.28
N SER A 133 -5.40 13.84 -5.54
CA SER A 133 -6.31 12.76 -5.95
C SER A 133 -5.97 11.42 -5.29
N GLU A 134 -4.68 11.17 -5.05
CA GLU A 134 -4.15 10.02 -4.30
C GLU A 134 -4.13 10.25 -2.77
N GLY A 135 -4.68 11.38 -2.31
CA GLY A 135 -4.78 11.76 -0.91
C GLY A 135 -3.77 12.84 -0.46
N PRO A 136 -3.87 13.28 0.81
CA PRO A 136 -3.13 14.43 1.29
C PRO A 136 -1.62 14.17 1.29
N GLY A 137 -0.89 15.04 0.59
CA GLY A 137 0.57 14.99 0.54
C GLY A 137 1.14 14.15 -0.60
N ALA A 138 0.30 13.70 -1.54
CA ALA A 138 0.77 13.18 -2.82
C ALA A 138 1.24 14.32 -3.74
N TRP A 139 2.32 14.04 -4.47
CA TRP A 139 2.98 14.95 -5.39
C TRP A 139 3.34 14.20 -6.66
N ARG A 140 3.16 14.90 -7.78
CA ARG A 140 3.86 14.56 -9.01
C ARG A 140 5.31 15.00 -8.85
N VAL A 141 6.22 14.07 -9.06
CA VAL A 141 7.67 14.29 -8.93
C VAL A 141 8.39 13.86 -10.20
N ARG A 142 9.48 14.54 -10.53
CA ARG A 142 10.32 14.22 -11.70
C ARG A 142 11.70 13.79 -11.25
N LEU A 143 12.21 12.72 -11.86
CA LEU A 143 13.60 12.30 -11.72
C LEU A 143 14.43 12.83 -12.89
N GLN A 144 15.48 13.61 -12.60
CA GLN A 144 16.32 14.22 -13.64
C GLN A 144 17.47 13.31 -14.10
N THR A 145 17.84 12.31 -13.29
CA THR A 145 18.85 11.30 -13.63
C THR A 145 18.19 9.92 -13.50
N PRO A 146 18.37 8.99 -14.45
CA PRO A 146 17.91 7.62 -14.25
C PRO A 146 18.56 7.07 -12.99
N LEU A 147 17.76 6.39 -12.17
CA LEU A 147 18.27 5.68 -11.01
C LEU A 147 19.37 4.74 -11.48
N SER A 148 20.58 4.91 -10.96
CA SER A 148 21.70 4.02 -11.24
C SER A 148 21.35 2.62 -10.72
N SER A 149 20.83 1.77 -11.62
CA SER A 149 20.68 0.30 -11.57
C SER A 149 20.42 -0.35 -10.20
N GLY A 150 19.66 0.28 -9.32
CA GLY A 150 19.44 -0.20 -7.95
C GLY A 150 17.99 -0.08 -7.46
N LEU A 151 17.15 0.61 -8.22
CA LEU A 151 15.69 0.51 -8.12
C LEU A 151 15.23 -0.32 -9.32
N GLU A 152 15.44 -1.63 -9.24
CA GLU A 152 14.67 -2.56 -10.06
C GLU A 152 13.21 -2.36 -9.68
N VAL A 153 12.48 -1.58 -10.50
CA VAL A 153 11.03 -1.70 -10.57
C VAL A 153 10.81 -3.11 -11.10
N LEU A 154 10.68 -4.06 -10.17
CA LEU A 154 10.34 -5.42 -10.48
C LEU A 154 8.96 -5.37 -11.15
N GLU A 155 8.89 -5.64 -12.45
CA GLU A 155 7.65 -6.01 -13.15
C GLU A 155 6.86 -7.06 -12.34
#